data_AF-A0A8X6LE93-F1
#
_entry.id   AF-A0A8X6LE93-F1
#
_cell.length_a   1.000
_cell.length_b   1.000
_cell.length_c   1.000
_cell.angle_alpha   90.00
_cell.angle_beta   90.00
_cell.angle_gamma   90.00
#
_symmetry.space_group_name_H-M   'P 1'
#
loop_
_entity.id
_entity.type
_entity.pdbx_description
1 polymer ?
#
loop_
_entity_poly.entity_id
_entity_poly.type
_entity_poly.pdbx_seq_one_letter_code
_entity_poly.pdbx_strand_id
1 'polypeptide(L)'
;MNQCFTPTQRKVFNQLVAGARQFLAELCVPGPLQEAYLRYAQCYKNVSVAEEKCAPKYRHLIELTENVNEERDVDEGLKESCCAFRDFVLCKYKYVSRDCGHDAAEFLERHLDRITSPLLHEHCAHYTYGDGTCSAIAKIQQPLLTVLFMLTISLLVEGILRRFWDADAING
;
A
#
# COMPACT_ATOMS: atom_id res chain seq x y z
N MET A 1 16.88 11.74 20.88
CA MET A 1 17.21 10.82 19.75
C MET A 1 18.59 10.14 19.88
N ASN A 2 19.31 10.25 21.00
CA ASN A 2 20.59 9.56 21.21
C ASN A 2 20.45 8.16 21.83
N GLN A 3 19.23 7.75 22.19
CA GLN A 3 18.96 6.50 22.92
C GLN A 3 18.38 5.40 22.01
N CYS A 4 17.91 5.72 20.79
CA CYS A 4 17.20 4.77 19.92
C CYS A 4 18.02 4.28 18.72
N PHE A 5 19.07 5.01 18.33
CA PHE A 5 19.86 4.70 17.13
C PHE A 5 21.36 4.81 17.42
N THR A 6 22.13 3.91 16.82
CA THR A 6 23.59 4.06 16.70
C THR A 6 23.93 5.32 15.89
N PRO A 7 25.18 5.84 15.95
CA PRO A 7 25.58 7.01 15.17
C PRO A 7 25.31 6.85 13.66
N THR A 8 25.55 5.65 13.11
CA THR A 8 25.31 5.34 11.70
C THR A 8 23.82 5.30 11.38
N GLN A 9 23.03 4.57 12.18
CA GLN A 9 21.57 4.51 11.99
C GLN A 9 20.93 5.90 12.08
N ARG A 10 21.41 6.75 13.00
CA ARG A 10 20.93 8.13 13.15
C ARG A 10 21.23 8.96 11.91
N LYS A 11 22.41 8.80 11.29
CA LYS A 11 22.76 9.50 10.05
C LYS A 11 21.80 9.11 8.93
N VAL A 12 21.60 7.82 8.72
CA VAL A 12 20.67 7.29 7.71
C VAL A 12 19.24 7.77 7.96
N PHE A 13 18.74 7.63 9.20
CA PHE A 13 17.40 8.10 9.56
C PHE A 13 17.23 9.60 9.31
N ASN A 14 18.21 10.42 9.68
CA ASN A 14 18.14 11.87 9.46
C ASN A 14 18.13 12.24 7.98
N GLN A 15 18.84 11.50 7.13
CA GLN A 15 18.79 11.69 5.67
C GLN A 15 17.42 11.31 5.12
N LEU A 16 16.90 10.14 5.51
CA LEU A 16 15.59 9.64 5.10
C LEU A 16 14.45 10.62 5.37
N VAL A 17 14.44 11.26 6.54
CA VAL A 17 13.32 12.13 6.94
C VAL A 17 13.59 13.62 6.72
N ALA A 18 14.72 14.00 6.11
CA ALA A 18 15.12 15.40 5.96
C ALA A 18 14.07 16.21 5.20
N GLY A 19 13.65 15.72 4.02
CA GLY A 19 12.65 16.38 3.19
C GLY A 19 11.30 16.54 3.90
N ALA A 20 10.83 15.47 4.55
CA ALA A 20 9.60 15.46 5.34
C ALA A 20 9.65 16.46 6.51
N ARG A 21 10.75 16.47 7.28
CA ARG A 21 10.95 17.40 8.39
C ARG A 21 10.95 18.84 7.93
N GLN A 22 11.63 19.14 6.83
CA GLN A 22 11.71 20.49 6.31
C GLN A 22 10.34 20.96 5.80
N PHE A 23 9.59 20.10 5.09
CA PHE A 23 8.23 20.41 4.66
C PHE A 23 7.31 20.67 5.87
N LEU A 24 7.35 19.83 6.91
CA LEU A 24 6.56 20.01 8.13
C LEU A 24 6.92 21.30 8.86
N ALA A 25 8.21 21.65 8.95
CA ALA A 25 8.65 22.89 9.59
C ALA A 25 8.09 24.14 8.88
N GLU A 26 8.02 24.12 7.55
CA GLU A 26 7.44 25.21 6.74
C GLU A 26 5.90 25.20 6.80
N LEU A 27 5.27 24.03 6.83
CA LEU A 27 3.81 23.88 6.85
C LEU A 27 3.20 24.34 8.18
N CYS A 28 3.91 24.15 9.29
CA CYS A 28 3.42 24.43 10.64
C CYS A 28 3.49 25.91 11.03
N VAL A 29 3.96 26.80 10.16
CA VAL A 29 4.00 28.24 10.38
C VAL A 29 3.14 28.97 9.35
N PRO A 30 2.50 30.10 9.69
CA PRO A 30 1.76 30.90 8.72
C PRO A 30 2.64 31.34 7.56
N GLY A 31 2.15 31.14 6.34
CA GLY A 31 2.85 31.52 5.12
C GLY A 31 2.28 30.87 3.86
N PRO A 32 2.86 31.17 2.68
CA PRO A 32 2.31 30.75 1.39
C PRO A 32 2.15 29.23 1.26
N LEU A 33 3.08 28.46 1.82
CA LEU A 33 3.01 27.00 1.80
C LEU A 33 1.79 26.48 2.59
N GLN A 34 1.59 27.00 3.79
CA GLN A 34 0.48 26.62 4.65
C GLN A 34 -0.86 26.99 4.03
N GLU A 35 -0.99 28.21 3.52
CA GLU A 35 -2.22 28.67 2.87
C GLU A 35 -2.59 27.81 1.66
N ALA A 36 -1.60 27.48 0.82
CA ALA A 36 -1.81 26.61 -0.33
C ALA A 36 -2.17 25.18 0.07
N TYR A 37 -1.51 24.60 1.08
CA TYR A 37 -1.86 23.27 1.59
C TYR A 37 -3.28 23.24 2.17
N LEU A 38 -3.65 24.22 3.00
CA LEU A 38 -4.96 24.28 3.65
C LEU A 38 -6.09 24.39 2.62
N ARG A 39 -5.86 25.06 1.48
CA ARG A 39 -6.82 25.11 0.36
C ARG A 39 -7.20 23.72 -0.16
N TYR A 40 -6.25 22.78 -0.18
CA TYR A 40 -6.47 21.43 -0.74
C TYR A 40 -6.65 20.34 0.33
N ALA A 41 -6.40 20.66 1.60
CA ALA A 41 -6.33 19.70 2.70
C ALA A 41 -7.56 18.79 2.80
N GLN A 42 -8.77 19.34 2.63
CA GLN A 42 -9.99 18.54 2.68
C GLN A 42 -10.06 17.52 1.54
N CYS A 43 -9.71 17.92 0.31
CA CYS A 43 -9.69 17.00 -0.81
C CYS A 43 -8.61 15.93 -0.65
N TYR A 44 -7.41 16.32 -0.21
CA TYR A 44 -6.32 15.38 0.06
C TYR A 44 -6.68 14.36 1.14
N LYS A 45 -7.36 14.79 2.21
CA LYS A 45 -7.88 13.91 3.24
C LYS A 45 -8.86 12.90 2.63
N ASN A 46 -9.86 13.36 1.88
CA ASN A 46 -10.85 12.49 1.24
C ASN A 46 -10.18 11.45 0.33
N VAL A 47 -9.16 11.84 -0.44
CA VAL A 47 -8.37 10.91 -1.26
C VAL A 47 -7.65 9.86 -0.40
N SER A 48 -7.08 10.27 0.73
CA SER A 48 -6.33 9.36 1.62
C SER A 48 -7.21 8.38 2.39
N VAL A 49 -8.44 8.77 2.76
CA VAL A 49 -9.27 7.99 3.70
C VAL A 49 -10.49 7.32 3.07
N ALA A 50 -10.79 7.57 1.80
CA ALA A 50 -11.87 6.89 1.11
C ALA A 50 -11.49 5.46 0.66
N GLU A 51 -12.38 4.50 0.89
CA GLU A 51 -12.16 3.07 0.64
C GLU A 51 -11.94 2.76 -0.84
N GLU A 52 -12.64 3.47 -1.73
CA GLU A 52 -12.52 3.34 -3.18
C GLU A 52 -11.28 4.05 -3.76
N LYS A 53 -10.46 4.65 -2.88
CA LYS A 53 -9.28 5.45 -3.22
C LYS A 53 -8.04 4.90 -2.54
N CYS A 54 -7.36 5.70 -1.72
CA CYS A 54 -6.05 5.35 -1.17
C CYS A 54 -6.11 4.74 0.24
N ALA A 55 -7.29 4.63 0.86
CA ALA A 55 -7.39 4.08 2.21
C ALA A 55 -6.85 2.64 2.33
N PRO A 56 -7.11 1.71 1.38
CA PRO A 56 -6.54 0.36 1.46
C PRO A 56 -5.00 0.36 1.41
N LYS A 57 -4.41 1.22 0.57
CA LYS A 57 -2.94 1.34 0.46
C LYS A 57 -2.34 2.03 1.68
N TYR A 58 -3.03 3.03 2.23
CA TYR A 58 -2.62 3.70 3.46
C TYR A 58 -2.62 2.73 4.65
N ARG A 59 -3.69 1.97 4.85
CA ARG A 59 -3.76 0.98 5.93
C ARG A 59 -2.69 -0.09 5.80
N HIS A 60 -2.52 -0.65 4.61
CA HIS A 60 -1.48 -1.65 4.38
C HIS A 60 -0.08 -1.12 4.72
N LEU A 61 0.22 0.12 4.34
CA LEU A 61 1.48 0.77 4.72
C LEU A 61 1.64 0.87 6.24
N ILE A 62 0.59 1.28 6.97
CA ILE A 62 0.62 1.37 8.44
C ILE A 62 0.79 -0.01 9.09
N GLU A 63 0.04 -1.01 8.63
CA GLU A 63 0.11 -2.40 9.12
C GLU A 63 1.53 -2.97 9.05
N LEU A 64 2.28 -2.67 7.98
CA LEU A 64 3.67 -3.10 7.82
C LEU A 64 4.63 -2.41 8.79
N THR A 65 4.34 -1.17 9.19
CA THR A 65 5.16 -0.44 10.16
C THR A 65 4.88 -0.85 11.60
N GLU A 66 3.67 -1.33 11.90
CA GLU A 66 3.26 -1.75 13.24
C GLU A 66 3.62 -3.22 13.52
N ASN A 67 3.48 -4.11 12.53
CA ASN A 67 3.66 -5.54 12.68
C ASN A 67 5.03 -5.99 12.16
N VAL A 68 6.10 -5.56 12.83
CA VAL A 68 7.46 -5.98 12.51
C VAL A 68 7.67 -7.42 13.00
N ASN A 69 7.69 -8.38 12.08
CA ASN A 69 8.07 -9.75 12.39
C ASN A 69 9.60 -9.89 12.42
N GLU A 70 10.17 -10.11 13.62
CA GLU A 70 11.61 -10.26 13.83
C GLU A 70 12.21 -11.51 13.17
N GLU A 71 11.39 -12.52 12.86
CA GLU A 71 11.82 -13.74 12.18
C GLU A 71 11.88 -13.62 10.66
N ARG A 72 11.35 -12.52 10.11
CA ARG A 72 11.28 -12.32 8.66
C ARG A 72 12.63 -11.85 8.10
N ASP A 73 12.93 -12.28 6.88
CA ASP A 73 14.07 -11.75 6.13
C ASP A 73 13.99 -10.22 6.00
N VAL A 74 15.09 -9.56 6.32
CA VAL A 74 15.17 -8.10 6.38
C VAL A 74 15.03 -7.49 4.98
N ASP A 75 15.60 -8.11 3.95
CA ASP A 75 15.53 -7.63 2.58
C ASP A 75 14.12 -7.74 2.03
N GLU A 76 13.45 -8.88 2.27
CA GLU A 76 12.04 -9.09 1.92
C GLU A 76 11.13 -8.06 2.63
N GLY A 77 11.37 -7.79 3.91
CA GLY A 77 10.59 -6.81 4.65
C GLY A 77 10.80 -5.36 4.22
N LEU A 78 12.04 -5.01 3.86
CA LEU A 78 12.35 -3.72 3.26
C LEU A 78 11.70 -3.57 1.88
N LYS A 79 11.76 -4.61 1.05
CA LYS A 79 11.12 -4.65 -0.25
C LYS A 79 9.62 -4.41 -0.14
N GLU A 80 8.93 -5.13 0.74
CA GLU A 80 7.48 -4.96 0.93
C GLU A 80 7.13 -3.54 1.40
N SER A 81 7.87 -3.01 2.39
CA SER A 81 7.66 -1.65 2.91
C SER A 81 7.88 -0.58 1.83
N CYS A 82 8.95 -0.71 1.05
CA CYS A 82 9.23 0.17 -0.08
C CYS A 82 8.13 0.13 -1.14
N CYS A 83 7.60 -1.06 -1.43
CA CYS A 83 6.51 -1.22 -2.38
C CYS A 83 5.18 -0.64 -1.87
N ALA A 84 4.82 -0.88 -0.61
CA ALA A 84 3.62 -0.30 -0.02
C ALA A 84 3.67 1.23 0.01
N PHE A 85 4.84 1.80 0.34
CA PHE A 85 5.04 3.24 0.33
C PHE A 85 4.90 3.84 -1.07
N ARG A 86 5.55 3.22 -2.07
CA ARG A 86 5.41 3.62 -3.49
C ARG A 86 3.96 3.54 -3.96
N ASP A 87 3.26 2.45 -3.65
CA ASP A 87 1.86 2.27 -4.03
C ASP A 87 0.95 3.35 -3.44
N PHE A 88 1.19 3.73 -2.18
CA PHE A 88 0.45 4.82 -1.55
C PHE A 88 0.72 6.17 -2.24
N VAL A 89 1.98 6.49 -2.54
CA VAL A 89 2.37 7.72 -3.25
C VAL A 89 1.75 7.79 -4.65
N LEU A 90 1.84 6.71 -5.43
CA LEU A 90 1.23 6.63 -6.76
C LEU A 90 -0.29 6.76 -6.70
N CYS A 91 -0.93 6.18 -5.68
CA CYS A 91 -2.36 6.36 -5.45
C CYS A 91 -2.70 7.84 -5.22
N LYS A 92 -1.91 8.55 -4.39
CA LYS A 92 -2.09 9.98 -4.14
C LYS A 92 -2.00 10.78 -5.42
N TYR A 93 -0.98 10.58 -6.26
CA TYR A 93 -0.87 11.27 -7.55
C TYR A 93 -2.09 11.02 -8.45
N LYS A 94 -2.49 9.75 -8.60
CA LYS A 94 -3.64 9.38 -9.44
C LYS A 94 -4.93 10.07 -9.00
N TYR A 95 -5.30 9.93 -7.72
CA TYR A 95 -6.61 10.39 -7.24
C TYR A 95 -6.66 11.88 -6.96
N VAL A 96 -5.54 12.52 -6.61
CA VAL A 96 -5.51 13.99 -6.48
C VAL A 96 -5.61 14.66 -7.84
N SER A 97 -4.89 14.16 -8.85
CA SER A 97 -5.01 14.66 -10.23
C SER A 97 -6.44 14.55 -10.76
N ARG A 98 -7.10 13.42 -10.46
CA ARG A 98 -8.47 13.16 -10.90
C ARG A 98 -9.54 13.94 -10.13
N ASP A 99 -9.40 14.07 -8.81
CA ASP A 99 -10.51 14.49 -7.94
C ASP A 99 -10.34 15.90 -7.34
N CYS A 100 -9.13 16.46 -7.30
CA CYS A 100 -8.84 17.71 -6.58
C CYS A 100 -8.50 18.90 -7.51
N GLY A 101 -8.38 18.67 -8.81
CA GLY A 101 -8.05 19.69 -9.81
C GLY A 101 -6.56 19.84 -10.08
N HIS A 102 -6.24 20.56 -11.15
CA HIS A 102 -4.88 20.67 -11.69
C HIS A 102 -3.90 21.35 -10.71
N ASP A 103 -4.25 22.51 -10.16
CA ASP A 103 -3.40 23.24 -9.22
C ASP A 103 -3.10 22.42 -7.95
N ALA A 104 -4.09 21.64 -7.49
CA ALA A 104 -3.91 20.73 -6.36
C ALA A 104 -2.97 19.56 -6.70
N ALA A 105 -3.02 19.06 -7.94
CA ALA A 105 -2.12 18.02 -8.41
C ALA A 105 -0.68 18.53 -8.52
N GLU A 106 -0.49 19.69 -9.14
CA GLU A 106 0.83 20.32 -9.31
C GLU A 106 1.46 20.72 -7.96
N PHE A 107 0.63 21.20 -7.02
CA PHE A 107 1.08 21.47 -5.65
C PHE A 107 1.49 20.18 -4.94
N LEU A 108 0.68 19.12 -5.05
CA LEU A 108 1.00 17.83 -4.43
C LEU A 108 2.29 17.25 -5.01
N GLU A 109 2.45 17.21 -6.33
CA GLU A 109 3.61 16.62 -6.99
C GLU A 109 4.92 17.25 -6.53
N ARG A 110 5.00 18.59 -6.56
CA ARG A 110 6.19 19.32 -6.11
C ARG A 110 6.56 19.05 -4.66
N HIS A 111 5.59 18.94 -3.76
CA HIS A 111 5.87 18.80 -2.32
C HIS A 111 5.96 17.35 -1.87
N LEU A 112 5.15 16.45 -2.44
CA LEU A 112 5.18 15.03 -2.12
C LEU A 112 6.46 14.38 -2.65
N ASP A 113 6.97 14.80 -3.80
CA ASP A 113 8.28 14.35 -4.28
C ASP A 113 9.40 14.74 -3.31
N ARG A 114 9.45 16.01 -2.88
CA ARG A 114 10.40 16.46 -1.84
C ARG A 114 10.32 15.65 -0.53
N ILE A 115 9.12 15.23 -0.13
CA ILE A 115 8.91 14.44 1.09
C ILE A 115 9.39 12.99 0.89
N THR A 116 9.12 12.41 -0.27
CA THR A 116 9.24 10.96 -0.50
C THR A 116 10.53 10.54 -1.20
N SER A 117 11.17 11.45 -1.95
CA SER A 117 12.35 11.16 -2.76
C SER A 117 13.55 10.60 -2.00
N PRO A 118 13.95 11.13 -0.82
CA PRO A 118 15.05 10.54 -0.06
C PRO A 118 14.81 9.06 0.26
N LEU A 119 13.57 8.67 0.57
CA LEU A 119 13.25 7.26 0.81
C LEU A 119 13.10 6.48 -0.52
N LEU A 120 12.30 6.97 -1.47
CA LEU A 120 11.95 6.22 -2.68
C LEU A 120 13.09 6.11 -3.71
N HIS A 121 13.81 7.21 -3.94
CA HIS A 121 14.80 7.32 -5.00
C HIS A 121 16.23 7.03 -4.54
N GLU A 122 16.51 7.05 -3.23
CA GLU A 122 17.84 6.69 -2.70
C GLU A 122 17.80 5.32 -2.04
N HIS A 123 16.92 5.11 -1.07
CA HIS A 123 16.93 3.90 -0.23
C HIS A 123 16.11 2.75 -0.78
N CYS A 124 14.97 3.04 -1.41
CA CYS A 124 14.11 2.03 -2.02
C CYS A 124 14.45 1.75 -3.49
N ALA A 125 15.39 2.50 -4.08
CA ALA A 125 15.64 2.51 -5.52
C ALA A 125 15.82 1.12 -6.13
N HIS A 126 16.56 0.25 -5.42
CA HIS A 126 16.82 -1.12 -5.84
C HIS A 126 15.54 -2.00 -5.89
N TYR A 127 14.54 -1.70 -5.06
CA TYR A 127 13.28 -2.43 -5.01
C TYR A 127 12.21 -1.83 -5.94
N THR A 128 12.29 -0.52 -6.20
CA THR A 128 11.29 0.24 -6.95
C THR A 128 11.62 0.41 -8.43
N TYR A 129 12.89 0.29 -8.83
CA TYR A 129 13.38 0.42 -10.21
C TYR A 129 14.34 -0.74 -10.58
N GLY A 130 13.80 -1.86 -11.11
CA GLY A 130 14.58 -3.06 -11.51
C GLY A 130 13.73 -4.31 -11.82
N ASP A 131 14.35 -5.39 -12.29
CA ASP A 131 13.67 -6.70 -12.52
C ASP A 131 13.33 -7.36 -11.17
N GLY A 132 12.07 -7.79 -11.00
CA GLY A 132 11.52 -8.17 -9.69
C GLY A 132 10.94 -6.99 -8.88
N THR A 133 10.69 -5.88 -9.59
CA THR A 133 9.98 -4.65 -9.18
C THR A 133 8.74 -4.93 -8.34
N CYS A 134 8.28 -3.92 -7.62
CA CYS A 134 6.97 -3.88 -6.95
C CYS A 134 5.84 -4.28 -7.90
N SER A 135 5.66 -5.59 -8.08
CA SER A 135 4.49 -6.18 -8.69
C SER A 135 3.39 -5.96 -7.69
N ALA A 136 2.29 -5.40 -8.15
CA ALA A 136 1.07 -5.41 -7.36
C ALA A 136 0.83 -6.88 -7.00
N ILE A 137 1.06 -7.25 -5.74
CA ILE A 137 0.45 -8.44 -5.18
C ILE A 137 -1.03 -8.05 -5.13
N ALA A 138 -1.70 -8.19 -6.28
CA ALA A 138 -3.08 -8.54 -6.27
C ALA A 138 -3.09 -9.82 -5.44
N LYS A 139 -3.44 -9.71 -4.16
CA LYS A 139 -4.06 -10.83 -3.47
C LYS A 139 -5.29 -11.10 -4.31
N ILE A 140 -5.12 -11.94 -5.33
CA ILE A 140 -6.21 -12.58 -6.03
C ILE A 140 -6.84 -13.36 -4.90
N GLN A 141 -7.84 -12.74 -4.26
CA GLN A 141 -8.84 -13.49 -3.55
C GLN A 141 -9.19 -14.62 -4.52
N GLN A 142 -8.99 -15.87 -4.10
CA GLN A 142 -9.23 -17.05 -4.91
C GLN A 142 -10.68 -17.57 -4.80
N PRO A 143 -11.76 -16.77 -4.55
CA PRO A 143 -13.05 -17.36 -4.24
C PRO A 143 -13.63 -18.07 -5.47
N LEU A 144 -13.17 -17.75 -6.68
CA LEU A 144 -13.69 -18.42 -7.89
C LEU A 144 -13.22 -19.88 -7.99
N LEU A 145 -11.95 -20.17 -7.67
CA LEU A 145 -11.42 -21.54 -7.69
C LEU A 145 -12.01 -22.38 -6.55
N THR A 146 -12.21 -21.79 -5.36
CA THR A 146 -12.84 -22.51 -4.24
C THR A 146 -14.32 -22.75 -4.48
N VAL A 147 -15.07 -21.80 -5.05
CA VAL A 147 -16.48 -21.99 -5.42
C VAL A 147 -16.65 -23.03 -6.52
N LEU A 148 -15.79 -23.03 -7.54
CA LEU A 148 -15.79 -24.06 -8.58
C LEU A 148 -15.53 -25.46 -7.99
N PHE A 149 -14.57 -25.57 -7.07
CA PHE A 149 -14.27 -26.84 -6.40
C PHE A 149 -15.42 -27.34 -5.50
N MET A 150 -16.13 -26.43 -4.83
CA MET A 150 -17.32 -26.79 -4.04
C MET A 150 -18.47 -27.28 -4.92
N LEU A 151 -18.72 -26.61 -6.06
CA LEU A 151 -19.77 -27.02 -7.01
C LEU A 151 -19.47 -28.38 -7.66
N THR A 152 -18.22 -28.66 -8.01
CA THR A 152 -17.85 -29.97 -8.57
C THR A 152 -18.00 -31.09 -7.54
N ILE A 153 -17.63 -30.85 -6.27
CA ILE A 153 -17.85 -31.82 -5.19
C ILE A 153 -19.35 -32.09 -4.99
N SER A 154 -20.21 -31.07 -4.98
CA SER A 154 -21.65 -31.26 -4.84
C SER A 154 -22.24 -32.15 -5.94
N LEU A 155 -21.86 -31.92 -7.20
CA LEU A 155 -22.33 -32.74 -8.33
C LEU A 155 -21.80 -34.19 -8.27
N LEU A 156 -20.57 -34.39 -7.81
CA LEU A 156 -20.01 -35.74 -7.61
C LEU A 156 -20.74 -36.49 -6.51
N VAL A 157 -21.05 -35.83 -5.39
CA VAL A 157 -21.81 -36.44 -4.29
C VAL A 157 -23.23 -36.80 -4.73
N GLU A 158 -23.92 -35.91 -5.45
CA GLU A 158 -25.24 -36.21 -6.03
C GLU A 158 -25.18 -37.38 -7.02
N GLY A 159 -24.14 -37.45 -7.86
CA GLY A 159 -23.93 -38.56 -8.79
C GLY A 159 -23.68 -39.90 -8.08
N ILE A 160 -22.91 -39.91 -6.99
CA ILE A 160 -22.65 -41.10 -6.18
C ILE A 160 -23.92 -41.53 -5.44
N LEU A 161 -24.67 -40.59 -4.85
CA LEU A 161 -25.94 -40.87 -4.17
C LEU A 161 -26.98 -41.42 -5.14
N ARG A 162 -27.09 -40.88 -6.37
CA ARG A 162 -27.95 -41.44 -7.41
C ARG A 162 -27.55 -42.87 -7.79
N ARG A 163 -26.26 -43.12 -8.01
CA ARG A 163 -25.77 -44.48 -8.31
C ARG A 163 -26.02 -45.46 -7.18
N PHE A 164 -25.92 -45.01 -5.93
CA PHE A 164 -26.22 -45.83 -4.77
C PHE A 164 -27.72 -46.16 -4.70
N TRP A 165 -28.59 -45.17 -4.92
CA TRP A 165 -30.03 -45.37 -4.95
C TRP A 165 -30.48 -46.27 -6.12
N ASP A 166 -29.90 -46.09 -7.31
CA ASP A 166 -30.18 -46.96 -8.47
C ASP A 166 -29.70 -48.40 -8.23
N ALA A 167 -28.63 -48.62 -7.46
CA ALA A 167 -28.15 -49.95 -7.11
C ALA A 167 -29.08 -50.67 -6.10
N ASP A 168 -29.69 -49.92 -5.17
CA ASP A 168 -30.68 -50.46 -4.24
C ASP A 168 -32.02 -50.79 -4.91
N ALA A 169 -32.37 -50.12 -6.03
CA ALA A 169 -33.60 -50.38 -6.79
C ALA A 169 -33.56 -51.67 -7.64
N ILE A 170 -32.38 -52.25 -7.87
CA ILE A 170 -32.21 -53.47 -8.71
C ILE A 170 -32.25 -54.76 -7.87
N ASN A 171 -32.10 -54.67 -6.54
CA ASN A 171 -32.10 -55.81 -5.61
C ASN A 171 -33.37 -55.95 -4.74
N GLY A 172 -34.46 -55.25 -5.10
CA GLY A 172 -35.77 -55.31 -4.43
C GLY A 172 -36.86 -55.94 -5.28
#